data_AF-A0A367YR49-F1
#
_entry.id   AF-A0A367YR49-F1
#
_cell.length_a   1.000
_cell.length_b   1.000
_cell.length_c   1.000
_cell.angle_alpha   90.00
_cell.angle_beta   90.00
_cell.angle_gamma   90.00
#
_symmetry.space_group_name_H-M   'P 1'
#
loop_
_entity.id
_entity.type
_entity.pdbx_description
1 polymer ?
#
loop_
_entity_poly.entity_id
_entity_poly.type
_entity_poly.pdbx_seq_one_letter_code
_entity_poly.pdbx_strand_id
1 'polypeptide(L)'
;MAVVSLTVDGLPRASSKQVGLVVARMRRVGLTDRDAGLAFCARVACRPISSRSELTADEASWVLTALDTWHRDGVDPTQQVSA
;
A
#
# COMPACT_ATOMS: atom_id res chain seq x y z
N MET A 1 26.08 -6.57 -8.38
CA MET A 1 24.60 -6.43 -8.29
C MET A 1 24.28 -4.95 -8.19
N ALA A 2 23.78 -4.34 -9.26
CA ALA A 2 23.46 -2.91 -9.29
C ALA A 2 22.12 -2.68 -8.57
N VAL A 3 22.14 -1.99 -7.45
CA VAL A 3 20.92 -1.45 -6.83
C VAL A 3 20.53 -0.21 -7.61
N VAL A 4 19.50 -0.32 -8.44
CA VAL A 4 18.89 0.83 -9.12
C VAL A 4 18.32 1.75 -8.04
N SER A 5 19.00 2.87 -7.82
CA SER A 5 18.46 3.99 -7.05
C SER A 5 17.48 4.72 -7.96
N LEU A 6 16.21 4.32 -7.90
CA LEU A 6 15.12 5.03 -8.59
C LEU A 6 14.95 6.39 -7.89
N THR A 7 15.60 7.43 -8.41
CA THR A 7 15.35 8.81 -7.98
C THR A 7 13.92 9.20 -8.32
N VAL A 8 13.06 9.35 -7.31
CA VAL A 8 11.67 9.86 -7.39
C VAL A 8 11.70 11.39 -7.54
N ASP A 9 12.43 11.90 -8.52
CA ASP A 9 12.51 13.34 -8.80
C ASP A 9 11.79 13.59 -10.14
N GLY A 10 10.46 13.69 -10.09
CA GLY A 10 9.64 13.98 -11.28
C GLY A 10 8.36 13.16 -11.47
N LEU A 11 8.09 12.16 -10.62
CA LEU A 11 6.84 11.41 -10.71
C LEU A 11 5.66 12.21 -10.14
N PRO A 12 4.49 12.21 -10.80
CA PRO A 12 3.31 12.89 -10.30
C PRO A 12 2.89 12.31 -8.96
N ARG A 13 2.67 13.20 -7.97
CA ARG A 13 2.09 12.79 -6.68
C ARG A 13 0.74 12.13 -6.89
N ALA A 14 0.42 11.16 -6.03
CA ALA A 14 -0.89 10.55 -6.03
C ALA A 14 -1.97 11.62 -5.82
N SER A 15 -2.99 11.62 -6.68
CA SER A 15 -4.12 12.51 -6.51
C SER A 15 -4.89 12.15 -5.23
N SER A 16 -5.56 13.13 -4.61
CA SER A 16 -6.42 12.91 -3.42
C SER A 16 -7.43 11.78 -3.64
N LYS A 17 -7.91 11.60 -4.88
CA LYS A 17 -8.80 10.51 -5.26
C LYS A 17 -8.13 9.13 -5.16
N GLN A 18 -6.87 9.01 -5.59
CA GLN A 18 -6.10 7.76 -5.48
C GLN A 18 -5.78 7.42 -4.02
N VAL A 19 -5.39 8.42 -3.22
CA VAL A 19 -5.17 8.23 -1.77
C VAL A 19 -6.46 7.77 -1.09
N GLY A 20 -7.61 8.37 -1.46
CA GLY A 20 -8.92 7.94 -0.97
C GLY A 20 -9.25 6.48 -1.34
N LEU A 21 -8.92 6.05 -2.57
CA LEU A 21 -9.10 4.67 -3.00
C LEU A 21 -8.22 3.69 -2.21
N VAL A 22 -6.94 4.04 -1.97
CA VAL A 22 -6.02 3.21 -1.15
C VAL A 22 -6.61 3.02 0.25
N VAL A 23 -7.04 4.11 0.91
CA VAL A 23 -7.63 4.04 2.26
C VAL A 23 -8.91 3.21 2.26
N ALA A 24 -9.78 3.38 1.26
CA ALA A 24 -11.00 2.60 1.14
C ALA A 24 -10.70 1.10 0.95
N ARG A 25 -9.68 0.76 0.15
CA ARG A 25 -9.30 -0.64 -0.10
C ARG A 25 -8.63 -1.27 1.11
N MET A 26 -7.76 -0.53 1.80
CA MET A 26 -7.17 -0.93 3.09
C MET A 26 -8.26 -1.31 4.11
N ARG A 27 -9.29 -0.47 4.26
CA ARG A 27 -10.43 -0.77 5.15
C ARG A 27 -11.17 -2.03 4.73
N ARG A 28 -11.35 -2.27 3.42
CA ARG A 28 -12.03 -3.48 2.92
C ARG A 28 -11.26 -4.77 3.20
N VAL A 29 -9.94 -4.71 3.30
CA VAL A 29 -9.10 -5.88 3.66
C VAL A 29 -8.79 -5.95 5.16
N GLY A 30 -9.45 -5.13 5.99
CA GLY A 30 -9.23 -5.11 7.44
C GLY A 30 -7.99 -4.33 7.90
N LEU A 31 -7.21 -3.75 6.98
CA LEU A 31 -6.04 -2.92 7.29
C LEU A 31 -6.48 -1.51 7.71
N THR A 32 -7.11 -1.42 8.86
CA THR A 32 -7.66 -0.17 9.42
C THR A 32 -6.65 0.59 10.28
N ASP A 33 -5.64 -0.09 10.79
CA ASP A 33 -4.59 0.51 11.60
C ASP A 33 -3.72 1.48 10.77
N ARG A 34 -3.46 2.65 11.36
CA ARG A 34 -2.75 3.73 10.66
C ARG A 34 -1.32 3.32 10.37
N ASP A 35 -0.65 2.73 11.36
CA ASP A 35 0.76 2.39 11.33
C ASP A 35 1.00 1.18 10.42
N ALA A 36 0.19 0.13 10.56
CA ALA A 36 0.19 -1.03 9.68
C ALA A 36 -0.07 -0.65 8.22
N GLY A 37 -1.00 0.30 7.96
CA GLY A 37 -1.22 0.82 6.62
C GLY A 37 -0.01 1.57 6.06
N LEU A 38 0.68 2.39 6.88
CA LEU A 38 1.89 3.09 6.46
C LEU A 38 3.04 2.10 6.22
N ALA A 39 3.23 1.11 7.10
CA ALA A 39 4.22 0.06 6.95
C ALA A 39 3.99 -0.77 5.68
N PHE A 40 2.72 -1.06 5.34
CA PHE A 40 2.37 -1.72 4.09
C PHE A 40 2.74 -0.86 2.88
N CYS A 41 2.34 0.42 2.87
CA CYS A 41 2.71 1.34 1.80
C CYS A 41 4.23 1.46 1.64
N ALA A 42 4.97 1.59 2.75
CA ALA A 42 6.43 1.70 2.75
C ALA A 42 7.09 0.43 2.20
N ARG A 43 6.55 -0.75 2.53
CA ARG A 43 7.02 -2.04 2.01
C ARG A 43 6.80 -2.15 0.50
N VAL A 44 5.61 -1.79 0.01
CA VAL A 44 5.27 -1.87 -1.42
C VAL A 44 6.04 -0.84 -2.23
N ALA A 45 6.19 0.39 -1.72
CA ALA A 45 6.95 1.45 -2.36
C ALA A 45 8.47 1.29 -2.20
N CYS A 46 8.92 0.29 -1.44
CA CYS A 46 10.33 0.04 -1.14
C CYS A 46 11.09 1.26 -0.58
N ARG A 47 10.39 2.13 0.17
CA ARG A 47 10.97 3.33 0.79
C ARG A 47 10.22 3.73 2.06
N PRO A 48 10.85 4.46 2.99
CA PRO A 48 10.15 4.98 4.15
C PRO A 48 9.07 6.00 3.72
N ILE A 49 7.84 5.81 4.22
CA ILE A 49 6.71 6.70 4.00
C ILE A 49 6.17 7.12 5.36
N SER A 50 6.26 8.41 5.65
CA SER A 50 5.74 8.98 6.90
C SER A 50 4.28 9.42 6.76
N SER A 51 3.84 9.66 5.53
CA SER A 51 2.48 10.10 5.21
C SER A 51 1.98 9.55 3.88
N ARG A 52 0.70 9.16 3.84
CA ARG A 52 0.04 8.66 2.62
C ARG A 52 0.04 9.68 1.47
N SER A 53 0.14 10.98 1.79
CA SER A 53 0.26 12.07 0.81
C SER A 53 1.63 12.15 0.13
N GLU A 54 2.62 11.39 0.61
CA GLU A 54 3.94 11.30 -0.02
C GLU A 54 3.97 10.26 -1.15
N LEU A 55 2.94 9.41 -1.27
CA LEU A 55 2.82 8.44 -2.34
C LEU A 55 2.77 9.12 -3.71
N THR A 56 3.49 8.57 -4.67
CA THR A 56 3.35 8.90 -6.10
C THR A 56 2.15 8.17 -6.69
N ALA A 57 1.70 8.61 -7.87
CA ALA A 57 0.61 7.97 -8.58
C ALA A 57 0.91 6.49 -8.89
N ASP A 58 2.15 6.17 -9.26
CA ASP A 58 2.62 4.80 -9.49
C ASP A 58 2.63 3.98 -8.20
N GLU A 59 3.18 4.52 -7.11
CA GLU A 59 3.21 3.81 -5.81
C GLU A 59 1.80 3.54 -5.28
N ALA A 60 0.89 4.51 -5.40
CA ALA A 60 -0.50 4.31 -5.04
C ALA A 60 -1.15 3.20 -5.89
N SER A 61 -0.80 3.13 -7.19
CA SER A 61 -1.25 2.05 -8.07
C SER A 61 -0.71 0.69 -7.62
N TRP A 62 0.59 0.59 -7.30
CA TRP A 62 1.21 -0.64 -6.79
C TRP A 62 0.58 -1.10 -5.48
N VAL A 63 0.32 -0.17 -4.56
CA VAL A 63 -0.36 -0.44 -3.28
C VAL A 63 -1.77 -0.96 -3.53
N LEU A 64 -2.52 -0.37 -4.47
CA LEU A 64 -3.86 -0.85 -4.83
C LEU A 64 -3.82 -2.27 -5.42
N THR A 65 -2.87 -2.55 -6.31
CA THR A 65 -2.67 -3.91 -6.87
C THR A 65 -2.32 -4.91 -5.76
N ALA A 66 -1.41 -4.55 -4.86
CA ALA A 66 -1.01 -5.42 -3.75
C ALA A 66 -2.17 -5.68 -2.76
N LEU A 67 -2.99 -4.66 -2.47
CA LEU A 67 -4.21 -4.82 -1.67
C LEU A 67 -5.26 -5.69 -2.36
N ASP A 68 -5.36 -5.62 -3.69
CA ASP A 68 -6.26 -6.48 -4.46
C ASP A 68 -5.81 -7.95 -4.43
N THR A 69 -4.50 -8.18 -4.58
CA THR A 69 -3.90 -9.52 -4.41
C THR A 69 -4.13 -10.05 -2.99
N TRP A 70 -3.92 -9.22 -1.96
CA TRP A 70 -4.17 -9.61 -0.57
C TRP A 70 -5.63 -10.03 -0.36
N HIS A 71 -6.58 -9.23 -0.87
CA HIS A 71 -8.01 -9.56 -0.79
C HIS A 71 -8.33 -10.91 -1.46
N ARG A 72 -7.66 -11.20 -2.57
CA ARG A 72 -7.92 -12.42 -3.36
C ARG A 72 -7.31 -13.67 -2.75
N ASP A 73 -6.21 -13.51 -2.00
CA ASP A 73 -5.54 -14.60 -1.29
C ASP A 73 -6.30 -15.04 -0.03
N GLY A 74 -7.29 -14.26 0.43
CA GLY A 74 -8.21 -14.70 1.47
C GLY A 74 -7.52 -15.03 2.80
N VAL A 75 -6.40 -14.38 3.12
CA VAL A 75 -5.84 -14.43 4.46
C VAL A 75 -6.69 -13.53 5.35
N ASP A 76 -7.81 -14.08 5.80
CA ASP A 76 -8.50 -13.66 7.00
C ASP A 76 -7.72 -14.29 8.18
N PRO A 77 -6.89 -13.55 8.93
CA PRO A 77 -6.08 -14.13 10.00
C PRO A 77 -6.93 -14.73 11.15
N THR A 78 -8.26 -14.54 11.12
CA THR A 78 -9.20 -15.17 12.06
C THR A 78 -9.60 -16.59 11.65
N GLN A 79 -9.44 -17.01 10.39
CA GLN A 79 -9.90 -18.33 9.93
C GLN A 79 -8.83 -19.45 9.94
N GLN A 80 -7.61 -19.19 10.43
CA GLN A 80 -6.55 -20.23 10.52
C GLN A 80 -6.39 -20.89 11.90
N VAL A 81 -7.30 -20.66 12.85
CA VAL A 81 -7.32 -21.35 14.15
C VAL A 81 -8.71 -21.88 14.46
N SER A 82 -9.11 -22.98 13.80
CA SER A 82 -10.03 -23.98 14.36
C SER A 82 -10.15 -25.20 13.46
N ALA A 83 -9.81 -26.36 14.05
CA ALA A 83 -10.13 -27.75 13.70
C ALA A 83 -9.36 -28.43 12.55
#